data_AF-A0A380CTP0-F1
#
_entry.id   AF-A0A380CTP0-F1
#
_cell.length_a   1.000
_cell.length_b   1.000
_cell.length_c   1.000
_cell.angle_alpha   90.00
_cell.angle_beta   90.00
_cell.angle_gamma   90.00
#
_symmetry.space_group_name_H-M   'P 1'
#
loop_
_entity.id
_entity.type
_entity.pdbx_description
1 polymer ?
#
loop_
_entity_poly.entity_id
_entity_poly.type
_entity_poly.pdbx_seq_one_letter_code
_entity_poly.pdbx_strand_id
1 'polypeptide(L)'
;MMNKIGDINFKEIKRISPSQFYSMKNCAYKSLLAEAFDKKPLLPLSPNAYFGTILHKILELITKGIVKNEDDFNTEFDKQLKIVEDDLQENGFGFFVPLQKKLRNFGLKKIQLKKHLRNKPKQQTNLGVVNFYSERWFESEDKLIGGKVDLIIENNDNIEIIDFKTGAITQDCLDDEGELYSDVKEEYKEQLKIYAYLYFEKTNRFPTSLSLVDLANQQFMVAFSEEECKIIYDEAKKLLKATNNCISTKSFSVTLTEVNCKYCLYRPACSFFVRKLETDFSFNDVFGEIKDVKKFQNGNVSVFLQNGTKQLTIKNFNSEKFDELSDKIKKKISIYNLRKESTDFVYSVTDTTMIYEQI
;
A
#
# COMPACT_ATOMS: atom_id res chain seq x y z
N MET A 1 6.49 17.64 -19.87
CA MET A 1 5.62 18.59 -19.14
C MET A 1 5.62 18.21 -17.68
N MET A 2 5.95 19.16 -16.81
CA MET A 2 6.10 18.92 -15.38
C MET A 2 4.72 18.77 -14.74
N ASN A 3 4.58 17.84 -13.78
CA ASN A 3 3.30 17.61 -13.13
C ASN A 3 2.87 18.83 -12.32
N LYS A 4 1.56 19.04 -12.21
CA LYS A 4 0.96 20.12 -11.41
C LYS A 4 -0.18 19.55 -10.57
N ILE A 5 -0.29 20.01 -9.35
CA ILE A 5 -1.48 19.80 -8.52
C ILE A 5 -2.34 21.05 -8.65
N GLY A 6 -3.51 20.91 -9.26
CA GLY A 6 -4.52 21.97 -9.28
C GLY A 6 -5.35 22.01 -7.99
N ASP A 7 -6.48 22.70 -8.04
CA ASP A 7 -7.42 22.72 -6.93
C ASP A 7 -7.92 21.31 -6.59
N ILE A 8 -7.86 20.95 -5.30
CA ILE A 8 -8.26 19.64 -4.81
C ILE A 8 -9.75 19.66 -4.48
N ASN A 9 -10.53 18.89 -5.24
CA ASN A 9 -11.95 18.70 -4.97
C ASN A 9 -12.17 17.49 -4.05
N PHE A 10 -12.30 17.74 -2.75
CA PHE A 10 -12.55 16.68 -1.77
C PHE A 10 -13.95 16.09 -1.94
N LYS A 11 -14.01 14.76 -1.99
CA LYS A 11 -15.25 13.98 -2.07
C LYS A 11 -15.44 13.19 -0.77
N GLU A 12 -16.68 13.02 -0.35
CA GLU A 12 -16.98 12.14 0.78
C GLU A 12 -16.58 10.70 0.48
N ILE A 13 -15.96 10.06 1.46
CA ILE A 13 -15.66 8.62 1.43
C ILE A 13 -16.99 7.90 1.70
N LYS A 14 -17.49 7.16 0.71
CA LYS A 14 -18.79 6.47 0.82
C LYS A 14 -18.71 5.18 1.64
N ARG A 15 -17.57 4.49 1.57
CA ARG A 15 -17.34 3.19 2.21
C ARG A 15 -15.86 3.07 2.57
N ILE A 16 -15.59 2.46 3.72
CA ILE A 16 -14.25 2.04 4.11
C ILE A 16 -14.10 0.52 4.00
N SER A 17 -12.98 0.06 3.46
CA SER A 17 -12.60 -1.35 3.57
C SER A 17 -11.87 -1.62 4.88
N PRO A 18 -11.86 -2.88 5.37
CA PRO A 18 -11.06 -3.26 6.53
C PRO A 18 -9.57 -2.91 6.39
N SER A 19 -9.02 -3.05 5.17
CA SER A 19 -7.64 -2.64 4.87
C SER A 19 -7.44 -1.11 4.84
N GLN A 20 -8.47 -0.34 4.52
CA GLN A 20 -8.42 1.12 4.49
C GLN A 20 -8.54 1.72 5.89
N PHE A 21 -9.27 1.06 6.80
CA PHE A 21 -9.50 1.53 8.17
C PHE A 21 -8.18 1.88 8.88
N TYR A 22 -7.21 0.96 8.91
CA TYR A 22 -5.92 1.22 9.56
C TYR A 22 -5.17 2.40 8.93
N SER A 23 -5.16 2.50 7.59
CA SER A 23 -4.54 3.64 6.90
C SER A 23 -5.23 4.96 7.24
N MET A 24 -6.55 4.93 7.44
CA MET A 24 -7.35 6.10 7.77
C MET A 24 -7.16 6.52 9.23
N LYS A 25 -7.01 5.55 10.14
CA LYS A 25 -6.68 5.77 11.56
C LYS A 25 -5.34 6.48 11.70
N ASN A 26 -4.35 6.08 10.90
CA ASN A 26 -3.03 6.70 10.88
C ASN A 26 -3.03 8.11 10.26
N CYS A 27 -3.74 8.30 9.14
CA CYS A 27 -3.87 9.61 8.50
C CYS A 27 -5.14 9.70 7.64
N ALA A 28 -6.22 10.24 8.22
CA ALA A 28 -7.49 10.43 7.53
C ALA A 28 -7.38 11.29 6.27
N TYR A 29 -6.51 12.31 6.30
CA TYR A 29 -6.25 13.19 5.16
C TYR A 29 -5.70 12.45 3.94
N LYS A 30 -4.89 11.40 4.14
CA LYS A 30 -4.44 10.52 3.05
C LYS A 30 -5.62 9.86 2.34
N SER A 31 -6.62 9.39 3.09
CA SER A 31 -7.83 8.77 2.51
C SER A 31 -8.67 9.78 1.74
N LEU A 32 -8.79 11.02 2.24
CA LEU A 32 -9.48 12.10 1.53
C LEU A 32 -8.78 12.50 0.23
N LEU A 33 -7.45 12.60 0.24
CA LEU A 33 -6.68 12.82 -0.98
C LEU A 33 -6.86 11.65 -1.96
N ALA A 34 -6.85 10.41 -1.47
CA ALA A 34 -7.10 9.25 -2.33
C ALA A 34 -8.46 9.35 -3.05
N GLU A 35 -9.54 9.70 -2.35
CA GLU A 35 -10.85 9.88 -3.01
C GLU A 35 -10.88 11.11 -3.95
N ALA A 36 -10.18 12.20 -3.60
CA ALA A 36 -10.11 13.40 -4.44
C ALA A 36 -9.43 13.13 -5.80
N PHE A 37 -8.49 12.17 -5.84
CA PHE A 37 -7.79 11.73 -7.04
C PHE A 37 -8.33 10.41 -7.61
N ASP A 38 -9.57 10.03 -7.29
CA ASP A 38 -10.22 8.81 -7.78
C ASP A 38 -9.37 7.54 -7.59
N LYS A 39 -8.66 7.49 -6.45
CA LYS A 39 -7.73 6.43 -6.02
C LYS A 39 -6.52 6.24 -6.93
N LYS A 40 -6.25 7.19 -7.83
CA LYS A 40 -5.06 7.20 -8.67
C LYS A 40 -3.89 7.80 -7.87
N PRO A 41 -2.82 7.05 -7.60
CA PRO A 41 -1.69 7.55 -6.85
C PRO A 41 -0.94 8.63 -7.63
N LEU A 42 -0.40 9.63 -6.91
CA LEU A 42 0.43 10.68 -7.49
C LEU A 42 1.92 10.30 -7.54
N LEU A 43 2.29 9.24 -6.84
CA LEU A 43 3.65 8.70 -6.87
C LEU A 43 3.61 7.23 -7.31
N PRO A 44 4.66 6.74 -8.00
CA PRO A 44 4.74 5.34 -8.40
C PRO A 44 4.63 4.41 -7.20
N LEU A 45 3.85 3.33 -7.35
CA LEU A 45 3.85 2.21 -6.42
C LEU A 45 5.22 1.51 -6.41
N SER A 46 5.56 0.87 -5.29
CA SER A 46 6.74 0.03 -5.25
C SER A 46 6.56 -1.20 -6.17
N PRO A 47 7.64 -1.72 -6.78
CA PRO A 47 7.57 -2.94 -7.59
C PRO A 47 7.04 -4.13 -6.79
N ASN A 48 7.29 -4.15 -5.47
CA ASN A 48 6.78 -5.19 -4.56
C ASN A 48 5.25 -5.17 -4.45
N ALA A 49 4.60 -4.02 -4.61
CA ALA A 49 3.14 -3.92 -4.55
C ALA A 49 2.50 -4.59 -5.77
N TYR A 50 3.01 -4.30 -6.97
CA TYR A 50 2.60 -4.98 -8.21
C TYR A 50 2.82 -6.49 -8.13
N PHE A 51 3.97 -6.91 -7.57
CA PHE A 51 4.24 -8.33 -7.39
C PHE A 51 3.29 -8.97 -6.37
N GLY A 52 2.97 -8.27 -5.28
CA GLY A 52 1.98 -8.71 -4.29
C GLY A 52 0.63 -9.01 -4.94
N THR A 53 0.17 -8.19 -5.88
CA THR A 53 -1.06 -8.44 -6.65
C THR A 53 -1.01 -9.75 -7.44
N ILE A 54 0.12 -10.04 -8.11
CA ILE A 54 0.32 -11.30 -8.83
C ILE A 54 0.24 -12.49 -7.85
N LEU A 55 0.96 -12.39 -6.72
CA LEU A 55 1.02 -13.45 -5.71
C LEU A 55 -0.36 -13.74 -5.11
N HIS A 56 -1.11 -12.70 -4.70
CA HIS A 56 -2.48 -12.83 -4.20
C HIS A 56 -3.39 -13.47 -5.25
N LYS A 57 -3.32 -13.04 -6.51
CA LYS A 57 -4.15 -13.60 -7.57
C LYS A 57 -3.89 -15.08 -7.78
N ILE A 58 -2.63 -15.51 -7.70
CA ILE A 58 -2.30 -16.93 -7.82
C ILE A 58 -2.76 -17.71 -6.58
N LEU A 59 -2.64 -17.18 -5.36
CA LEU A 59 -3.23 -17.81 -4.16
C LEU A 59 -4.75 -18.01 -4.29
N GLU A 60 -5.46 -17.00 -4.79
CA GLU A 60 -6.89 -17.10 -5.10
C GLU A 60 -7.17 -18.26 -6.06
N LEU A 61 -6.41 -18.35 -7.17
CA LEU A 61 -6.64 -19.38 -8.19
C LEU A 61 -6.29 -20.79 -7.71
N ILE A 62 -5.30 -20.92 -6.81
CA ILE A 62 -5.00 -22.18 -6.10
C ILE A 62 -6.18 -22.56 -5.20
N THR A 63 -6.68 -21.62 -4.40
CA THR A 63 -7.77 -21.84 -3.43
C THR A 63 -9.08 -22.22 -4.12
N LYS A 64 -9.36 -21.64 -5.29
CA LYS A 64 -10.51 -21.99 -6.14
C LYS A 64 -10.35 -23.32 -6.88
N GLY A 65 -9.18 -23.96 -6.76
CA GLY A 65 -8.86 -25.19 -7.48
C GLY A 65 -8.75 -25.00 -9.00
N ILE A 66 -8.50 -23.78 -9.49
CA ILE A 66 -8.23 -23.51 -10.90
C ILE A 66 -6.78 -23.91 -11.22
N VAL A 67 -5.84 -23.54 -10.34
CA VAL A 67 -4.45 -23.98 -10.41
C VAL A 67 -4.28 -25.23 -9.56
N LYS A 68 -4.11 -26.40 -10.18
CA LYS A 68 -4.11 -27.70 -9.48
C LYS A 68 -2.74 -28.37 -9.43
N ASN A 69 -1.86 -28.04 -10.36
CA ASN A 69 -0.55 -28.64 -10.53
C ASN A 69 0.51 -27.58 -10.91
N GLU A 70 1.77 -28.00 -11.07
CA GLU A 70 2.86 -27.07 -11.38
C GLU A 70 2.77 -26.46 -12.79
N ASP A 71 2.18 -27.16 -13.77
CA ASP A 71 2.04 -26.67 -15.14
C ASP A 71 0.97 -25.57 -15.23
N ASP A 72 -0.18 -25.79 -14.59
CA ASP A 72 -1.22 -24.77 -14.42
C ASP A 72 -0.63 -23.52 -13.75
N PHE A 73 0.18 -23.74 -12.72
CA PHE A 73 0.80 -22.65 -11.95
C PHE A 73 1.72 -21.82 -12.81
N ASN A 74 2.64 -22.44 -13.55
CA ASN A 74 3.60 -21.70 -14.36
C ASN A 74 2.86 -20.90 -15.44
N THR A 75 1.87 -21.53 -16.10
CA THR A 75 1.06 -20.90 -17.14
C THR A 75 0.31 -19.67 -16.63
N GLU A 76 -0.42 -19.83 -15.51
CA GLU A 76 -1.23 -18.74 -14.98
C GLU A 76 -0.36 -17.66 -14.32
N PHE A 77 0.74 -18.03 -13.68
CA PHE A 77 1.69 -17.06 -13.12
C PHE A 77 2.29 -16.16 -14.21
N ASP A 78 2.74 -16.75 -15.32
CA ASP A 78 3.36 -15.99 -16.41
C ASP A 78 2.31 -15.11 -17.12
N LYS A 79 1.06 -15.58 -17.21
CA LYS A 79 -0.07 -14.78 -17.69
C LYS A 79 -0.37 -13.59 -16.77
N GLN A 80 -0.45 -13.77 -15.46
CA GLN A 80 -0.67 -12.68 -14.50
C GLN A 80 0.50 -11.69 -14.49
N LEU A 81 1.74 -12.19 -14.61
CA LEU A 81 2.92 -11.35 -14.75
C LEU A 81 2.82 -10.47 -16.00
N LYS A 82 2.46 -11.06 -17.15
CA LYS A 82 2.30 -10.32 -18.40
C LYS A 82 1.22 -9.24 -18.31
N ILE A 83 0.06 -9.55 -17.74
CA ILE A 83 -1.03 -8.57 -17.55
C ILE A 83 -0.53 -7.34 -16.78
N VAL A 84 0.22 -7.56 -15.70
CA VAL A 84 0.76 -6.47 -14.87
C VAL A 84 1.89 -5.72 -15.59
N GLU A 85 2.77 -6.41 -16.32
CA GLU A 85 3.83 -5.75 -17.09
C GLU A 85 3.29 -4.93 -18.26
N ASP A 86 2.25 -5.41 -18.95
CA ASP A 86 1.56 -4.68 -20.02
C ASP A 86 0.89 -3.41 -19.45
N ASP A 87 0.17 -3.51 -18.32
CA ASP A 87 -0.41 -2.35 -17.62
C ASP A 87 0.66 -1.33 -17.18
N LEU A 88 1.79 -1.80 -16.66
CA LEU A 88 2.91 -0.93 -16.30
C LEU A 88 3.46 -0.17 -17.52
N GLN A 89 3.56 -0.81 -18.68
CA GLN A 89 4.00 -0.13 -19.90
C GLN A 89 2.98 0.91 -20.36
N GLU A 90 1.70 0.54 -20.42
CA GLU A 90 0.61 1.43 -20.85
C GLU A 90 0.48 2.67 -19.96
N ASN A 91 0.74 2.54 -18.66
CA ASN A 91 0.67 3.64 -17.70
C ASN A 91 2.01 4.40 -17.52
N GLY A 92 3.01 4.17 -18.38
CA GLY A 92 4.28 4.92 -18.36
C GLY A 92 5.27 4.49 -17.28
N PHE A 93 5.05 3.33 -16.66
CA PHE A 93 5.91 2.70 -15.66
C PHE A 93 6.77 1.56 -16.24
N GLY A 94 7.05 1.59 -17.55
CA GLY A 94 7.86 0.59 -18.24
C GLY A 94 9.27 0.39 -17.68
N PHE A 95 9.78 1.35 -16.90
CA PHE A 95 11.05 1.21 -16.16
C PHE A 95 11.02 0.12 -15.08
N PHE A 96 9.85 -0.37 -14.68
CA PHE A 96 9.71 -1.55 -13.82
C PHE A 96 9.77 -2.87 -14.59
N VAL A 97 9.73 -2.86 -15.92
CA VAL A 97 9.67 -4.05 -16.76
C VAL A 97 11.07 -4.42 -17.29
N PRO A 98 11.47 -5.71 -17.26
CA PRO A 98 10.77 -6.83 -16.67
C PRO A 98 10.83 -6.83 -15.13
N LEU A 99 9.69 -7.04 -14.48
CA LEU A 99 9.54 -7.03 -13.02
C LEU A 99 10.47 -8.02 -12.35
N GLN A 100 10.68 -9.19 -12.97
CA GLN A 100 11.59 -10.22 -12.49
C GLN A 100 13.02 -9.69 -12.25
N LYS A 101 13.49 -8.71 -13.03
CA LYS A 101 14.84 -8.13 -12.87
C LYS A 101 14.88 -6.99 -11.85
N LYS A 102 13.73 -6.35 -11.57
CA LYS A 102 13.61 -5.20 -10.66
C LYS A 102 13.30 -5.61 -9.23
N LEU A 103 12.87 -6.85 -9.02
CA LEU A 103 12.49 -7.40 -7.74
C LEU A 103 13.59 -8.27 -7.13
N ARG A 104 13.94 -7.98 -5.88
CA ARG A 104 14.72 -8.92 -5.07
C ARG A 104 13.86 -10.13 -4.72
N ASN A 105 14.46 -11.31 -4.64
CA ASN A 105 13.82 -12.54 -4.18
C ASN A 105 12.59 -12.98 -5.01
N PHE A 106 12.47 -12.54 -6.26
CA PHE A 106 11.36 -12.92 -7.14
C PHE A 106 11.19 -14.45 -7.23
N GLY A 107 12.29 -15.17 -7.53
CA GLY A 107 12.28 -16.63 -7.61
C GLY A 107 11.93 -17.32 -6.29
N LEU A 108 12.44 -16.80 -5.17
CA LEU A 108 12.14 -17.35 -3.84
C LEU A 108 10.65 -17.22 -3.52
N LYS A 109 10.04 -16.06 -3.76
CA LYS A 109 8.59 -15.86 -3.55
C LYS A 109 7.75 -16.74 -4.49
N LYS A 110 8.16 -16.91 -5.76
CA LYS A 110 7.50 -17.84 -6.71
C LYS A 110 7.56 -19.28 -6.19
N ILE A 111 8.69 -19.72 -5.62
CA ILE A 111 8.85 -21.07 -5.03
C ILE A 111 8.02 -21.23 -3.76
N GLN A 112 8.02 -20.24 -2.87
CA GLN A 112 7.18 -20.23 -1.67
C GLN A 112 5.70 -20.40 -2.03
N LEU A 113 5.23 -19.62 -3.01
CA LEU A 113 3.88 -19.71 -3.53
C LEU A 113 3.52 -21.12 -4.06
N LYS A 114 4.46 -21.80 -4.74
CA LYS A 114 4.26 -23.19 -5.19
C LYS A 114 4.03 -24.18 -4.04
N LYS A 115 4.50 -23.89 -2.81
CA LYS A 115 4.26 -24.80 -1.67
C LYS A 115 2.78 -24.93 -1.33
N HIS A 116 1.97 -23.91 -1.61
CA HIS A 116 0.51 -23.97 -1.43
C HIS A 116 -0.17 -25.01 -2.35
N LEU A 117 0.46 -25.42 -3.46
CA LEU A 117 -0.06 -26.51 -4.32
C LEU A 117 0.15 -27.89 -3.69
N ARG A 118 1.25 -28.06 -2.94
CA ARG A 118 1.70 -29.37 -2.45
C ARG A 118 0.93 -29.80 -1.20
N ASN A 119 0.44 -28.83 -0.44
CA ASN A 119 -0.44 -29.06 0.70
C ASN A 119 -1.90 -29.03 0.22
N LYS A 120 -2.34 -30.09 -0.48
CA LYS A 120 -3.75 -30.46 -0.33
C LYS A 120 -3.96 -30.70 1.17
N PRO A 121 -5.01 -30.17 1.81
CA PRO A 121 -5.31 -30.58 3.16
C PRO A 121 -5.33 -32.11 3.15
N LYS A 122 -4.49 -32.75 3.98
CA LYS A 122 -4.68 -34.15 4.34
C LYS A 122 -6.16 -34.21 4.67
N GLN A 123 -6.94 -34.95 3.88
CA GLN A 123 -8.35 -35.18 4.17
C GLN A 123 -8.39 -35.60 5.64
N GLN A 124 -8.80 -34.67 6.51
CA GLN A 124 -9.08 -35.03 7.88
C GLN A 124 -10.28 -35.94 7.76
N THR A 125 -10.00 -37.22 7.93
CA THR A 125 -10.97 -38.26 8.15
C THR A 125 -11.77 -37.87 9.39
N ASN A 126 -12.84 -37.09 9.21
CA ASN A 126 -13.96 -36.94 10.14
C ASN A 126 -15.11 -36.14 9.47
N LEU A 127 -16.06 -36.89 8.90
CA LEU A 127 -17.52 -36.69 8.87
C LEU A 127 -18.09 -35.26 9.07
N GLY A 128 -17.78 -34.33 8.17
CA GLY A 128 -18.46 -33.04 8.03
C GLY A 128 -18.33 -32.50 6.60
N VAL A 129 -19.36 -31.82 6.10
CA VAL A 129 -19.26 -31.09 4.82
C VAL A 129 -18.46 -29.84 5.07
N VAL A 130 -17.20 -29.81 4.58
CA VAL A 130 -16.35 -28.62 4.66
C VAL A 130 -16.60 -27.74 3.45
N ASN A 131 -17.09 -26.52 3.67
CA ASN A 131 -17.33 -25.54 2.63
C ASN A 131 -16.19 -24.52 2.60
N PHE A 132 -15.69 -24.23 1.40
CA PHE A 132 -14.64 -23.24 1.16
C PHE A 132 -15.21 -22.08 0.33
N TYR A 133 -15.21 -20.88 0.90
CA TYR A 133 -15.64 -19.67 0.19
C TYR A 133 -14.44 -18.75 0.01
N SER A 134 -13.92 -18.72 -1.22
CA SER A 134 -12.85 -17.80 -1.58
C SER A 134 -13.41 -16.48 -2.09
N GLU A 135 -12.76 -15.37 -1.75
CA GLU A 135 -13.00 -14.05 -2.35
C GLU A 135 -14.44 -13.54 -2.14
N ARG A 136 -15.01 -13.80 -0.94
CA ARG A 136 -16.42 -13.48 -0.64
C ARG A 136 -16.56 -12.04 -0.15
N TRP A 137 -17.47 -11.29 -0.77
CA TRP A 137 -17.77 -9.91 -0.38
C TRP A 137 -18.73 -9.86 0.80
N PHE A 138 -18.37 -9.09 1.82
CA PHE A 138 -19.24 -8.73 2.95
C PHE A 138 -19.36 -7.22 3.04
N GLU A 139 -20.55 -6.76 3.42
CA GLU A 139 -20.89 -5.36 3.54
C GLU A 139 -21.86 -5.18 4.70
N SER A 140 -21.68 -4.08 5.44
CA SER A 140 -22.58 -3.69 6.52
C SER A 140 -23.95 -3.29 6.00
N GLU A 141 -24.99 -3.38 6.85
CA GLU A 141 -26.36 -3.03 6.44
C GLU A 141 -26.48 -1.59 5.94
N ASP A 142 -25.73 -0.67 6.56
CA ASP A 142 -25.65 0.75 6.20
C ASP A 142 -24.70 1.04 5.03
N LYS A 143 -24.02 0.01 4.49
CA LYS A 143 -23.06 0.07 3.37
C LYS A 143 -21.82 0.92 3.61
N LEU A 144 -21.58 1.34 4.85
CA LEU A 144 -20.45 2.19 5.24
C LEU A 144 -19.14 1.39 5.35
N ILE A 145 -19.22 0.10 5.63
CA ILE A 145 -18.07 -0.80 5.74
C ILE A 145 -18.28 -1.97 4.79
N GLY A 146 -17.28 -2.31 3.99
CA GLY A 146 -17.35 -3.51 3.17
C GLY A 146 -16.02 -3.89 2.58
N GLY A 147 -15.84 -5.19 2.38
CA GLY A 147 -14.58 -5.75 1.94
C GLY A 147 -14.72 -7.18 1.48
N LYS A 148 -13.61 -7.71 0.99
CA LYS A 148 -13.53 -9.03 0.41
C LYS A 148 -12.64 -9.91 1.28
N VAL A 149 -13.20 -10.99 1.77
CA VAL A 149 -12.48 -11.98 2.58
C VAL A 149 -11.81 -12.97 1.64
N ASP A 150 -10.50 -13.19 1.80
CA ASP A 150 -9.72 -14.05 0.91
C ASP A 150 -10.22 -15.50 0.95
N LEU A 151 -10.41 -16.05 2.15
CA LEU A 151 -10.93 -17.41 2.35
C LEU A 151 -11.73 -17.54 3.66
N ILE A 152 -12.88 -18.20 3.56
CA ILE A 152 -13.68 -18.68 4.69
C ILE A 152 -13.79 -20.19 4.60
N ILE A 153 -13.49 -20.88 5.71
CA ILE A 153 -13.66 -22.32 5.84
C ILE A 153 -14.77 -22.55 6.86
N GLU A 154 -15.85 -23.22 6.45
CA GLU A 154 -16.94 -23.63 7.34
C GLU A 154 -16.94 -25.15 7.46
N ASN A 155 -16.83 -25.66 8.68
CA ASN A 155 -16.96 -27.08 9.00
C ASN A 155 -17.87 -27.24 10.21
N ASN A 156 -19.15 -27.54 9.95
CA ASN A 156 -20.21 -27.58 10.97
C ASN A 156 -20.27 -26.27 11.77
N ASP A 157 -19.84 -26.29 13.03
CA ASP A 157 -19.81 -25.14 13.94
C ASP A 157 -18.49 -24.36 13.91
N ASN A 158 -17.45 -24.90 13.28
CA ASN A 158 -16.18 -24.22 13.14
C ASN A 158 -16.18 -23.34 11.89
N ILE A 159 -15.95 -22.04 12.09
CA ILE A 159 -15.89 -21.04 11.04
C ILE A 159 -14.55 -20.33 11.17
N GLU A 160 -13.70 -20.49 10.16
CA GLU A 160 -12.40 -19.83 10.11
C GLU A 160 -12.37 -18.79 9.00
N ILE A 161 -11.93 -17.57 9.35
CA ILE A 161 -11.65 -16.50 8.39
C ILE A 161 -10.13 -16.39 8.22
N ILE A 162 -9.68 -16.47 6.97
CA ILE A 162 -8.27 -16.44 6.59
C ILE A 162 -8.03 -15.24 5.66
N ASP A 163 -6.97 -14.49 5.95
CA ASP A 163 -6.42 -13.45 5.06
C ASP A 163 -4.97 -13.80 4.70
N PHE A 164 -4.66 -13.83 3.41
CA PHE A 164 -3.33 -14.19 2.93
C PHE A 164 -2.42 -12.96 2.94
N LYS A 165 -1.17 -13.11 3.40
CA LYS A 165 -0.19 -12.02 3.40
C LYS A 165 1.05 -12.36 2.59
N THR A 166 1.37 -11.46 1.66
CA THR A 166 2.54 -11.59 0.78
C THR A 166 3.78 -10.84 1.27
N GLY A 167 3.62 -10.05 2.33
CA GLY A 167 4.68 -9.35 3.06
C GLY A 167 4.89 -9.91 4.47
N ALA A 168 5.72 -9.23 5.26
CA ALA A 168 5.94 -9.61 6.66
C ALA A 168 4.64 -9.47 7.47
N ILE A 169 4.25 -10.55 8.15
CA ILE A 169 3.07 -10.60 9.04
C ILE A 169 3.36 -9.96 10.39
N THR A 170 4.57 -10.16 10.90
CA THR A 170 4.97 -9.73 12.24
C THR A 170 5.83 -8.46 12.22
N GLN A 171 5.98 -7.86 13.40
CA GLN A 171 6.86 -6.76 13.70
C GLN A 171 7.55 -7.00 15.04
N ASP A 172 8.77 -6.49 15.17
CA ASP A 172 9.52 -6.56 16.43
C ASP A 172 8.93 -5.55 17.43
N CYS A 173 8.59 -6.05 18.61
CA CYS A 173 8.02 -5.34 19.74
C CYS A 173 8.95 -5.48 20.96
N LEU A 174 8.85 -4.55 21.91
CA LEU A 174 9.48 -4.66 23.22
C LEU A 174 8.39 -4.95 24.26
N ASP A 175 8.65 -5.88 25.18
CA ASP A 175 7.76 -6.09 26.32
C ASP A 175 8.05 -5.09 27.45
N ASP A 176 7.31 -5.20 28.56
CA ASP A 176 7.46 -4.33 29.72
C ASP A 176 8.84 -4.47 30.41
N GLU A 177 9.58 -5.54 30.11
CA GLU A 177 10.95 -5.81 30.57
C GLU A 177 12.01 -5.36 29.56
N GLY A 178 11.59 -4.87 28.39
CA GLY A 178 12.45 -4.42 27.30
C GLY A 178 13.02 -5.56 26.44
N GLU A 179 12.48 -6.78 26.54
CA GLU A 179 12.85 -7.91 25.69
C GLU A 179 12.16 -7.81 24.32
N LEU A 180 12.94 -8.12 23.27
CA LEU A 180 12.45 -8.14 21.90
C LEU A 180 11.61 -9.39 21.64
N TYR A 181 10.33 -9.22 21.30
CA TYR A 181 9.46 -10.30 20.81
C TYR A 181 8.81 -9.91 19.47
N SER A 182 8.38 -10.90 18.70
CA SER A 182 7.74 -10.68 17.40
C SER A 182 6.22 -10.88 17.53
N ASP A 183 5.43 -9.84 17.23
CA ASP A 183 3.96 -9.90 17.26
C ASP A 183 3.35 -9.62 15.89
N VAL A 184 2.14 -10.12 15.65
CA VAL A 184 1.36 -9.82 14.45
C VAL A 184 1.09 -8.31 14.39
N LYS A 185 1.28 -7.70 13.21
CA LYS A 185 1.00 -6.27 13.04
C LYS A 185 -0.46 -5.94 13.36
N GLU A 186 -0.66 -4.88 14.12
CA GLU A 186 -2.01 -4.39 14.50
C GLU A 186 -2.90 -4.13 13.29
N GLU A 187 -2.33 -3.68 12.16
CA GLU A 187 -3.08 -3.47 10.92
C GLU A 187 -3.79 -4.73 10.42
N TYR A 188 -3.20 -5.92 10.64
CA TYR A 188 -3.78 -7.19 10.24
C TYR A 188 -4.78 -7.71 11.27
N LYS A 189 -4.53 -7.47 12.57
CA LYS A 189 -5.46 -7.82 13.64
C LYS A 189 -6.77 -7.05 13.48
N GLU A 190 -6.70 -5.72 13.32
CA GLU A 190 -7.89 -4.88 13.12
C GLU A 190 -8.65 -5.27 11.85
N GLN A 191 -7.94 -5.55 10.75
CA GLN A 191 -8.56 -5.98 9.50
C GLN A 191 -9.40 -7.27 9.68
N LEU A 192 -8.83 -8.30 10.31
CA LEU A 192 -9.51 -9.57 10.57
C LEU A 192 -10.69 -9.40 11.54
N LYS A 193 -10.56 -8.57 12.58
CA LYS A 193 -11.64 -8.29 13.53
C LYS A 193 -12.84 -7.59 12.86
N ILE A 194 -12.61 -6.68 11.90
CA ILE A 194 -13.70 -6.10 11.11
C ILE A 194 -14.35 -7.15 10.19
N TYR A 195 -13.56 -8.02 9.54
CA TYR A 195 -14.14 -9.12 8.75
C TYR A 195 -14.99 -10.07 9.61
N ALA A 196 -14.55 -10.38 10.82
CA ALA A 196 -15.29 -11.19 11.77
C ALA A 196 -16.67 -10.59 12.06
N TYR A 197 -16.72 -9.30 12.35
CA TYR A 197 -17.98 -8.62 12.64
C TYR A 197 -18.88 -8.48 11.41
N LEU A 198 -18.33 -8.19 10.22
CA LEU A 198 -19.09 -8.17 8.96
C LEU A 198 -19.70 -9.55 8.63
N TYR A 199 -18.96 -10.62 8.91
CA TYR A 199 -19.46 -11.99 8.76
C TYR A 199 -20.61 -12.26 9.74
N PHE A 200 -20.45 -11.87 11.00
CA PHE A 200 -21.51 -11.98 12.01
C PHE A 200 -22.77 -11.20 11.63
N GLU A 201 -22.64 -9.93 11.25
CA GLU A 201 -23.76 -9.08 10.80
C GLU A 201 -24.54 -9.74 9.65
N LYS A 202 -23.84 -10.44 8.75
CA LYS A 202 -24.47 -11.08 7.60
C LYS A 202 -25.10 -12.44 7.89
N THR A 203 -24.55 -13.21 8.84
CA THR A 203 -24.88 -14.63 9.03
C THR A 203 -25.50 -14.95 10.39
N ASN A 204 -25.48 -14.01 11.33
CA ASN A 204 -25.79 -14.19 12.75
C ASN A 204 -24.96 -15.29 13.44
N ARG A 205 -23.79 -15.62 12.90
CA ARG A 205 -22.82 -16.57 13.48
C ARG A 205 -21.47 -15.90 13.57
N PHE A 206 -20.83 -16.00 14.73
CA PHE A 206 -19.48 -15.47 14.88
C PHE A 206 -18.44 -16.50 14.38
N PRO A 207 -17.35 -16.10 13.72
CA PRO A 207 -16.25 -17.01 13.44
C PRO A 207 -15.66 -17.60 14.73
N THR A 208 -15.18 -18.83 14.66
CA THR A 208 -14.47 -19.51 15.76
C THR A 208 -12.98 -19.21 15.77
N SER A 209 -12.41 -18.84 14.62
CA SER A 209 -10.99 -18.50 14.49
C SER A 209 -10.72 -17.46 13.40
N LEU A 210 -9.71 -16.63 13.65
CA LEU A 210 -9.16 -15.68 12.68
C LEU A 210 -7.69 -16.00 12.47
N SER A 211 -7.28 -16.08 11.21
CA SER A 211 -5.94 -16.55 10.85
C SER A 211 -5.33 -15.71 9.72
N LEU A 212 -4.03 -15.47 9.81
CA LEU A 212 -3.22 -14.97 8.70
C LEU A 212 -2.37 -16.10 8.15
N VAL A 213 -2.25 -16.20 6.83
CA VAL A 213 -1.37 -17.19 6.19
C VAL A 213 -0.35 -16.47 5.33
N ASP A 214 0.94 -16.72 5.57
CA ASP A 214 2.01 -16.15 4.75
C ASP A 214 2.27 -16.95 3.47
N LEU A 215 3.18 -16.44 2.62
CA LEU A 215 3.64 -17.15 1.41
C LEU A 215 4.36 -18.47 1.68
N ALA A 216 4.90 -18.67 2.88
CA ALA A 216 5.51 -19.93 3.28
C ALA A 216 4.45 -20.95 3.74
N ASN A 217 3.17 -20.59 3.69
CA ASN A 217 2.03 -21.34 4.19
C ASN A 217 2.10 -21.58 5.71
N GLN A 218 2.73 -20.66 6.45
CA GLN A 218 2.69 -20.59 7.90
C GLN A 218 1.43 -19.84 8.33
N GLN A 219 0.71 -20.42 9.28
CA GLN A 219 -0.52 -19.88 9.83
C GLN A 219 -0.25 -19.17 11.16
N PHE A 220 -0.81 -17.98 11.31
CA PHE A 220 -0.72 -17.14 12.50
C PHE A 220 -2.13 -16.87 13.01
N MET A 221 -2.45 -17.40 14.19
CA MET A 221 -3.75 -17.21 14.82
C MET A 221 -3.83 -15.80 15.42
N VAL A 222 -4.97 -15.13 15.23
CA VAL A 222 -5.26 -13.83 15.85
C VAL A 222 -6.32 -14.04 16.91
N ALA A 223 -6.00 -13.69 18.16
CA ALA A 223 -6.96 -13.69 19.25
C ALA A 223 -7.96 -12.54 19.10
N PHE A 224 -9.22 -12.80 19.44
CA PHE A 224 -10.31 -11.83 19.39
C PHE A 224 -11.44 -12.21 20.34
N SER A 225 -12.26 -11.24 20.73
CA SER A 225 -13.59 -11.46 21.28
C SER A 225 -14.67 -10.79 20.43
N GLU A 226 -15.93 -11.16 20.62
CA GLU A 226 -17.05 -10.52 19.90
C GLU A 226 -17.14 -9.02 20.22
N GLU A 227 -16.91 -8.65 21.48
CA GLU A 227 -16.92 -7.26 21.96
C GLU A 227 -15.80 -6.44 21.31
N GLU A 228 -14.57 -6.97 21.23
CA GLU A 228 -13.46 -6.29 20.58
C GLU A 228 -13.75 -6.03 19.10
N CYS A 229 -14.29 -7.02 18.39
CA CYS A 229 -14.63 -6.88 16.98
C CYS A 229 -15.70 -5.81 16.77
N LYS A 230 -16.71 -5.78 17.65
CA LYS A 230 -17.75 -4.75 17.63
C LYS A 230 -17.18 -3.35 17.88
N ILE A 231 -16.30 -3.19 18.88
CA ILE A 231 -15.68 -1.90 19.20
C ILE A 231 -14.90 -1.36 18.00
N ILE A 232 -14.07 -2.18 17.37
CA ILE A 232 -13.27 -1.77 16.20
C ILE A 232 -14.18 -1.43 15.01
N TYR A 233 -15.22 -2.23 14.78
CA TYR A 233 -16.20 -1.97 13.74
C TYR A 233 -16.94 -0.64 13.95
N ASP A 234 -17.36 -0.34 15.18
CA ASP A 234 -18.00 0.94 15.53
C ASP A 234 -17.02 2.13 15.46
N GLU A 235 -15.75 1.92 15.84
CA GLU A 235 -14.68 2.90 15.66
C GLU A 235 -14.50 3.25 14.18
N ALA A 236 -14.52 2.25 13.31
CA ALA A 236 -14.41 2.43 11.86
C ALA A 236 -15.55 3.31 11.31
N LYS A 237 -16.80 3.09 11.73
CA LYS A 237 -17.94 3.96 11.36
C LYS A 237 -17.79 5.39 11.89
N LYS A 238 -17.36 5.55 13.15
CA LYS A 238 -17.13 6.87 13.76
C LYS A 238 -16.04 7.63 13.02
N LEU A 239 -14.94 6.96 12.69
CA LEU A 239 -13.82 7.53 11.96
C LEU A 239 -14.22 7.98 10.56
N LEU A 240 -15.02 7.19 9.85
CA LEU A 240 -15.58 7.57 8.55
C LEU A 240 -16.39 8.86 8.62
N LYS A 241 -17.33 8.92 9.56
CA LYS A 241 -18.17 10.10 9.77
C LYS A 241 -17.33 11.32 10.14
N ALA A 242 -16.40 11.17 11.08
CA ALA A 242 -15.51 12.25 11.50
C ALA A 242 -14.67 12.78 10.34
N THR A 243 -14.16 11.89 9.48
CA THR A 243 -13.34 12.28 8.33
C THR A 243 -14.14 13.01 7.25
N ASN A 244 -15.36 12.56 6.96
CA ASN A 244 -16.22 13.27 6.01
C ASN A 244 -16.63 14.66 6.55
N ASN A 245 -16.83 14.80 7.86
CA ASN A 245 -17.09 16.11 8.49
C ASN A 245 -15.91 17.10 8.33
N CYS A 246 -14.67 16.62 8.16
CA CYS A 246 -13.52 17.49 7.88
C CYS A 246 -13.65 18.23 6.54
N ILE A 247 -14.39 17.67 5.56
CA ILE A 247 -14.58 18.28 4.24
C ILE A 247 -15.42 19.55 4.37
N SER A 248 -16.56 19.48 5.06
CA SER A 248 -17.47 20.62 5.24
C SER A 248 -16.89 21.70 6.14
N THR A 249 -16.20 21.29 7.21
CA THR A 249 -15.56 22.20 8.17
C THR A 249 -14.22 22.76 7.69
N LYS A 250 -13.63 22.20 6.62
CA LYS A 250 -12.26 22.45 6.15
C LYS A 250 -11.19 22.31 7.24
N SER A 251 -11.48 21.51 8.27
CA SER A 251 -10.58 21.24 9.39
C SER A 251 -10.05 19.81 9.28
N PHE A 252 -8.86 19.67 8.69
CA PHE A 252 -8.23 18.37 8.45
C PHE A 252 -7.28 18.00 9.59
N SER A 253 -7.45 16.81 10.16
CA SER A 253 -6.49 16.21 11.09
C SER A 253 -5.42 15.45 10.30
N VAL A 254 -4.14 15.75 10.57
CA VAL A 254 -3.00 15.17 9.84
C VAL A 254 -1.91 14.73 10.82
N THR A 255 -1.46 13.49 10.67
CA THR A 255 -0.36 12.91 11.45
C THR A 255 0.92 12.92 10.62
N LEU A 256 1.75 13.96 10.78
CA LEU A 256 2.98 14.18 10.00
C LEU A 256 4.22 13.45 10.56
N THR A 257 4.14 12.14 10.81
CA THR A 257 5.29 11.32 11.23
C THR A 257 6.04 10.77 10.01
N GLU A 258 7.32 10.43 10.15
CA GLU A 258 8.08 9.81 9.05
C GLU A 258 7.39 8.52 8.58
N VAL A 259 6.95 7.68 9.53
CA VAL A 259 6.27 6.40 9.27
C VAL A 259 5.03 6.58 8.39
N ASN A 260 4.20 7.60 8.65
CA ASN A 260 2.97 7.84 7.89
C ASN A 260 3.24 8.50 6.53
N CYS A 261 4.24 9.38 6.45
CA CYS A 261 4.49 10.16 5.26
C CYS A 261 5.37 9.45 4.25
N LYS A 262 6.47 8.79 4.66
CA LYS A 262 7.53 8.26 3.77
C LYS A 262 7.02 7.39 2.61
N TYR A 263 5.94 6.62 2.83
CA TYR A 263 5.33 5.76 1.82
C TYR A 263 3.96 6.25 1.33
N CYS A 264 3.53 7.45 1.71
CA CYS A 264 2.26 8.02 1.25
C CYS A 264 2.36 8.42 -0.22
N LEU A 265 1.49 7.87 -1.07
CA LEU A 265 1.51 8.12 -2.52
C LEU A 265 0.88 9.47 -2.92
N TYR A 266 0.31 10.18 -1.95
CA TYR A 266 -0.39 11.45 -2.15
C TYR A 266 0.39 12.64 -1.57
N ARG A 267 1.65 12.44 -1.18
CA ARG A 267 2.55 13.53 -0.71
C ARG A 267 2.56 14.75 -1.63
N PRO A 268 2.54 14.63 -2.98
CA PRO A 268 2.50 15.79 -3.86
C PRO A 268 1.30 16.73 -3.65
N ALA A 269 0.14 16.19 -3.27
CA ALA A 269 -1.07 16.97 -3.02
C ALA A 269 -1.30 17.30 -1.54
N CYS A 270 -0.45 16.80 -0.64
CA CYS A 270 -0.59 17.04 0.78
C CYS A 270 0.08 18.37 1.16
N SER A 271 -0.70 19.44 1.25
CA SER A 271 -0.19 20.78 1.59
C SER A 271 0.55 20.82 2.94
N PHE A 272 0.10 20.06 3.93
CA PHE A 272 0.76 19.90 5.22
C PHE A 272 2.15 19.27 5.10
N PHE A 273 2.30 18.26 4.23
CA PHE A 273 3.58 17.61 4.00
C PHE A 273 4.52 18.51 3.18
N VAL A 274 4.01 19.21 2.16
CA VAL A 274 4.81 20.16 1.37
C VAL A 274 5.38 21.26 2.27
N ARG A 275 4.57 21.84 3.17
CA ARG A 275 5.06 22.81 4.18
C ARG A 275 6.13 22.22 5.09
N LYS A 276 6.01 20.93 5.46
CA LYS A 276 7.03 20.26 6.26
C LYS A 276 8.37 20.17 5.54
N LEU A 277 8.39 19.95 4.22
CA LEU A 277 9.61 19.93 3.41
C LEU A 277 10.34 21.28 3.32
N GLU A 278 9.69 22.39 3.69
CA GLU A 278 10.36 23.71 3.75
C GLU A 278 11.41 23.77 4.87
N THR A 279 11.26 22.96 5.92
CA THR A 279 12.13 23.00 7.11
C THR A 279 12.74 21.64 7.48
N ASP A 280 12.13 20.54 7.07
CA ASP A 280 12.56 19.18 7.40
C ASP A 280 13.21 18.47 6.19
N PHE A 281 14.51 18.20 6.32
CA PHE A 281 15.31 17.51 5.31
C PHE A 281 15.53 16.03 5.62
N SER A 282 14.83 15.45 6.61
CA SER A 282 14.93 14.02 6.97
C SER A 282 14.35 13.09 5.90
N PHE A 283 13.45 13.60 5.05
CA PHE A 283 12.86 12.84 3.95
C PHE A 283 13.75 12.75 2.71
N ASN A 284 13.45 11.75 1.88
CA ASN A 284 13.99 11.57 0.53
C ASN A 284 13.24 12.42 -0.52
N ASP A 285 12.42 13.36 -0.06
CA ASP A 285 11.70 14.31 -0.89
C ASP A 285 12.23 15.71 -0.57
N VAL A 286 12.23 16.59 -1.56
CA VAL A 286 12.74 17.96 -1.42
C VAL A 286 11.78 18.95 -2.02
N PHE A 287 11.83 20.17 -1.51
CA PHE A 287 11.11 21.33 -2.02
C PHE A 287 12.09 22.49 -2.19
N GLY A 288 11.88 23.34 -3.19
CA GLY A 288 12.65 24.57 -3.35
C GLY A 288 12.43 25.26 -4.70
N GLU A 289 12.99 26.47 -4.83
CA GLU A 289 12.99 27.24 -6.07
C GLU A 289 14.17 26.84 -6.96
N ILE A 290 13.93 26.59 -8.25
CA ILE A 290 15.00 26.28 -9.21
C ILE A 290 15.89 27.51 -9.41
N LYS A 291 17.15 27.43 -9.01
CA LYS A 291 18.16 28.48 -9.24
C LYS A 291 18.95 28.28 -10.51
N ASP A 292 19.30 27.04 -10.81
CA ASP A 292 20.14 26.71 -11.95
C ASP A 292 19.91 25.26 -12.39
N VAL A 293 20.18 25.00 -13.66
CA VAL A 293 20.11 23.67 -14.28
C VAL A 293 21.35 23.51 -15.15
N LYS A 294 22.16 22.48 -14.89
CA LYS A 294 23.41 22.23 -15.62
C LYS A 294 23.38 20.88 -16.30
N LYS A 295 23.68 20.87 -17.61
CA LYS A 295 23.95 19.67 -18.40
C LYS A 295 25.44 19.40 -18.44
N PHE A 296 25.86 18.20 -18.07
CA PHE A 296 27.25 17.76 -18.09
C PHE A 296 27.57 17.01 -19.39
N GLN A 297 28.86 16.89 -19.71
CA GLN A 297 29.32 16.23 -20.94
C GLN A 297 28.92 14.76 -21.03
N ASN A 298 28.71 14.09 -19.89
CA ASN A 298 28.22 12.71 -19.82
C ASN A 298 26.70 12.59 -20.06
N GLY A 299 26.02 13.69 -20.42
CA GLY A 299 24.57 13.72 -20.65
C GLY A 299 23.73 13.91 -19.39
N ASN A 300 24.31 13.77 -18.20
CA ASN A 300 23.56 13.97 -16.95
C ASN A 300 23.19 15.44 -16.77
N VAL A 301 22.01 15.65 -16.19
CA VAL A 301 21.53 16.98 -15.81
C VAL A 301 21.45 17.05 -14.28
N SER A 302 21.91 18.16 -13.72
CA SER A 302 21.73 18.47 -12.30
C SER A 302 20.88 19.73 -12.14
N VAL A 303 20.05 19.73 -11.10
CA VAL A 303 19.19 20.84 -10.71
C VAL A 303 19.64 21.37 -9.37
N PHE A 304 19.73 22.68 -9.26
CA PHE A 304 20.07 23.38 -8.03
C PHE A 304 18.83 24.10 -7.49
N LEU A 305 18.38 23.70 -6.31
CA LEU A 305 17.23 24.31 -5.65
C LEU A 305 17.66 25.20 -4.48
N GLN A 306 16.94 26.29 -4.28
CA GLN A 306 17.01 27.09 -3.06
C GLN A 306 15.80 26.79 -2.17
N ASN A 307 16.05 26.36 -0.94
CA ASN A 307 15.04 26.18 0.09
C ASN A 307 15.44 26.95 1.35
N GLY A 308 14.78 28.10 1.58
CA GLY A 308 15.20 29.04 2.62
C GLY A 308 16.65 29.49 2.41
N THR A 309 17.53 29.21 3.39
CA THR A 309 18.97 29.48 3.30
C THR A 309 19.78 28.31 2.75
N LYS A 310 19.16 27.15 2.52
CA LYS A 310 19.84 25.93 2.05
C LYS A 310 19.83 25.82 0.54
N GLN A 311 20.94 25.35 -0.02
CA GLN A 311 21.06 24.99 -1.43
C GLN A 311 21.05 23.47 -1.55
N LEU A 312 20.11 22.94 -2.34
CA LEU A 312 19.98 21.51 -2.59
C LEU A 312 20.49 21.21 -3.99
N THR A 313 21.24 20.13 -4.15
CA THR A 313 21.71 19.66 -5.45
C THR A 313 21.09 18.31 -5.76
N ILE A 314 20.37 18.21 -6.88
CA ILE A 314 19.77 16.96 -7.35
C ILE A 314 20.47 16.55 -8.64
N LYS A 315 21.11 15.39 -8.63
CA LYS A 315 21.98 14.89 -9.70
C LYS A 315 21.29 13.80 -10.54
N ASN A 316 21.84 13.59 -11.74
CA ASN A 316 21.59 12.45 -12.63
C ASN A 316 20.23 12.42 -13.33
N PHE A 317 19.57 13.56 -13.55
CA PHE A 317 18.46 13.62 -14.50
C PHE A 317 18.95 13.25 -15.91
N ASN A 318 18.08 12.61 -16.71
CA ASN A 318 18.34 12.38 -18.13
C ASN A 318 18.45 13.73 -18.86
N SER A 319 19.31 13.79 -19.88
CA SER A 319 19.50 14.91 -20.81
C SER A 319 18.21 15.52 -21.37
N GLU A 320 17.18 14.70 -21.58
CA GLU A 320 15.85 15.11 -22.06
C GLU A 320 15.11 16.06 -21.10
N LYS A 321 15.48 16.04 -19.81
CA LYS A 321 14.89 16.92 -18.79
C LYS A 321 15.51 18.32 -18.77
N PHE A 322 16.61 18.55 -19.50
CA PHE A 322 17.33 19.82 -19.45
C PHE A 322 16.45 21.01 -19.83
N ASP A 323 15.83 20.97 -21.00
CA ASP A 323 15.01 22.08 -21.51
C ASP A 323 13.79 22.31 -20.59
N GLU A 324 13.09 21.22 -20.23
CA GLU A 324 11.94 21.25 -19.33
C GLU A 324 12.23 21.90 -17.96
N LEU A 325 13.40 21.63 -17.39
CA LEU A 325 13.80 22.19 -16.08
C LEU A 325 14.35 23.61 -16.21
N SER A 326 15.08 23.89 -17.30
CA SER A 326 15.65 25.23 -17.57
C SER A 326 14.55 26.27 -17.79
N ASP A 327 13.49 25.90 -18.49
CA ASP A 327 12.30 26.74 -18.70
C ASP A 327 11.53 27.07 -17.39
N LYS A 328 11.89 26.39 -16.29
CA LYS A 328 11.25 26.51 -14.97
C LYS A 328 12.14 27.16 -13.92
N ILE A 329 13.25 27.76 -14.33
CA ILE A 329 14.08 28.59 -13.43
C ILE A 329 13.21 29.65 -12.73
N LYS A 330 13.45 29.88 -11.43
CA LYS A 330 12.65 30.69 -10.50
C LYS A 330 11.28 30.12 -10.12
N LYS A 331 10.88 28.95 -10.62
CA LYS A 331 9.66 28.27 -10.15
C LYS A 331 9.97 27.41 -8.93
N LYS A 332 9.00 27.30 -8.04
CA LYS A 332 9.03 26.39 -6.90
C LYS A 332 8.58 25.00 -7.35
N ILE A 333 9.37 24.00 -7.00
CA ILE A 333 9.07 22.61 -7.30
C ILE A 333 9.25 21.75 -6.06
N SER A 334 8.55 20.62 -6.06
CA SER A 334 8.80 19.50 -5.16
C SER A 334 9.29 18.31 -5.97
N ILE A 335 10.31 17.62 -5.50
CA ILE A 335 10.86 16.42 -6.12
C ILE A 335 10.78 15.27 -5.12
N TYR A 336 10.16 14.17 -5.53
CA TYR A 336 9.85 13.03 -4.67
C TYR A 336 10.65 11.80 -5.06
N ASN A 337 10.79 10.86 -4.12
CA ASN A 337 11.48 9.58 -4.32
C ASN A 337 12.94 9.75 -4.80
N LEU A 338 13.66 10.68 -4.21
CA LEU A 338 15.10 10.81 -4.44
C LEU A 338 15.87 9.81 -3.58
N ARG A 339 17.16 9.65 -3.88
CA ARG A 339 18.12 9.01 -2.98
C ARG A 339 19.00 10.09 -2.37
N LYS A 340 19.12 10.09 -1.04
CA LYS A 340 20.11 10.91 -0.33
C LYS A 340 21.51 10.38 -0.61
N GLU A 341 22.42 11.30 -0.91
CA GLU A 341 23.85 10.99 -1.04
C GLU A 341 24.55 11.22 0.31
N SER A 342 25.82 10.80 0.42
CA SER A 342 26.62 10.96 1.65
C SER A 342 26.92 12.42 1.99
N THR A 343 26.82 13.33 1.01
CA THR A 343 26.98 14.76 1.20
C THR A 343 25.64 15.39 1.54
N ASP A 344 25.60 16.18 2.61
CA ASP A 344 24.40 16.90 3.03
C ASP A 344 23.80 17.73 1.89
N PHE A 345 22.47 17.70 1.80
CA PHE A 345 21.69 18.43 0.80
C PHE A 345 21.98 18.03 -0.66
N VAL A 346 22.66 16.90 -0.88
CA VAL A 346 22.87 16.31 -2.19
C VAL A 346 22.01 15.07 -2.34
N TYR A 347 21.31 15.00 -3.45
CA TYR A 347 20.39 13.93 -3.79
C TYR A 347 20.67 13.46 -5.22
N SER A 348 20.25 12.23 -5.51
CA SER A 348 20.21 11.71 -6.87
C SER A 348 18.82 11.20 -7.22
N VAL A 349 18.49 11.30 -8.50
CA VAL A 349 17.24 10.76 -9.02
C VAL A 349 17.26 9.23 -9.03
N THR A 350 16.07 8.65 -8.95
CA THR A 350 15.82 7.23 -9.10
C THR A 350 14.81 7.01 -10.22
N ASP A 351 14.62 5.76 -10.64
CA ASP A 351 13.61 5.40 -11.66
C ASP A 351 12.18 5.85 -11.26
N THR A 352 11.90 6.06 -9.96
CA THR A 352 10.59 6.47 -9.44
C THR A 352 10.50 7.94 -9.07
N THR A 353 11.51 8.75 -9.42
CA THR A 353 11.53 10.18 -9.13
C THR A 353 10.45 10.92 -9.91
N MET A 354 9.62 11.68 -9.18
CA MET A 354 8.57 12.52 -9.76
C MET A 354 8.78 13.98 -9.38
N ILE A 355 8.53 14.89 -10.32
CA ILE A 355 8.65 16.34 -10.13
C ILE A 355 7.27 16.97 -10.25
N TYR A 356 6.94 17.86 -9.30
CA TYR A 356 5.72 18.65 -9.28
C TYR A 356 6.04 20.15 -9.18
N GLU A 357 5.54 20.94 -10.13
CA GLU A 357 5.51 22.40 -10.03
C GLU A 357 4.45 22.81 -9.01
N GLN A 358 4.84 23.63 -8.04
CA GLN A 358 3.96 24.14 -7.00
C GLN A 358 3.37 25.47 -7.49
N ILE A 359 2.04 25.58 -7.46
CA ILE A 359 1.29 26.76 -7.94
C ILE A 359 1.21 27.83 -6.86
#